data_AF-A0A3N5ZC63-F1
#
_entry.id   AF-A0A3N5ZC63-F1
#
_cell.length_a   1.000
_cell.length_b   1.000
_cell.length_c   1.000
_cell.angle_alpha   90.00
_cell.angle_beta   90.00
_cell.angle_gamma   90.00
#
_symmetry.space_group_name_H-M   'P 1'
#
loop_
_entity.id
_entity.type
_entity.pdbx_description
1 polymer ?
#
loop_
_entity_poly.entity_id
_entity_poly.type
_entity_poly.pdbx_seq_one_letter_code
_entity_poly.pdbx_strand_id
1 'polypeptide(L)'
;MKTSIPGPDVIDTRVVFRAYAGLAGLAALLLLLPPSSLATTLALDPAARLTLLRLAGAAVLAAACTAVGFASIEEAHSRHRALLWFAIGHLAVTVTLFAAIMAHGGRDGRDIGWPTLLAVTVLLFYFWSTGDGHRAGESLGFTKLFSASRPSTARLRSAYEERIREAAGQEERHRLARELHDSIKQQLFAMQTAAATAQARFDGDP
;
A
#
# COMPACT_ATOMS: atom_id res chain seq x y z
N MET A 1 -15.41 13.19 -12.84
CA MET A 1 -14.29 12.40 -12.29
C MET A 1 -13.18 12.41 -13.33
N LYS A 2 -12.13 13.21 -13.13
CA LYS A 2 -11.10 13.48 -14.15
C LYS A 2 -10.02 12.42 -14.00
N THR A 3 -10.02 11.40 -14.86
CA THR A 3 -8.95 10.41 -14.93
C THR A 3 -7.73 11.11 -15.52
N SER A 4 -6.81 11.56 -14.67
CA SER A 4 -5.51 12.03 -15.12
C SER A 4 -4.77 10.84 -15.73
N ILE A 5 -4.62 10.85 -17.05
CA ILE A 5 -3.76 9.88 -17.74
C ILE A 5 -2.35 10.10 -17.19
N PRO A 6 -1.70 9.11 -16.58
CA PRO A 6 -0.33 9.25 -16.12
C PRO A 6 0.54 9.60 -17.33
N GLY A 7 1.36 10.65 -17.19
CA GLY A 7 2.32 11.02 -18.23
C GLY A 7 3.25 9.84 -18.54
N PRO A 8 3.79 9.76 -19.77
CA PRO A 8 4.56 8.60 -20.25
C PRO A 8 5.82 8.25 -19.42
N ASP A 9 6.21 9.09 -18.47
CA ASP A 9 7.45 8.94 -17.69
C ASP A 9 7.26 8.41 -16.26
N VAL A 10 6.03 8.05 -15.85
CA VAL A 10 5.78 7.58 -14.47
C VAL A 10 6.10 6.08 -14.35
N ILE A 11 7.16 5.77 -13.59
CA ILE A 11 7.55 4.39 -13.29
C ILE A 11 6.58 3.81 -12.25
N ASP A 12 5.92 2.70 -12.60
CA ASP A 12 5.06 1.94 -11.68
C ASP A 12 5.93 1.13 -10.69
N THR A 13 5.83 1.48 -9.40
CA THR A 13 6.54 0.82 -8.30
C THR A 13 6.21 -0.68 -8.18
N ARG A 14 5.07 -1.14 -8.69
CA ARG A 14 4.72 -2.57 -8.74
C ARG A 14 5.63 -3.34 -9.68
N VAL A 15 5.95 -2.77 -10.84
CA VAL A 15 6.86 -3.38 -11.81
C VAL A 15 8.26 -3.48 -11.21
N VAL A 16 8.70 -2.44 -10.50
CA VAL A 16 9.99 -2.43 -9.79
C VAL A 16 10.09 -3.59 -8.80
N PHE A 17 9.10 -3.78 -7.92
CA PHE A 17 9.11 -4.90 -6.96
C PHE A 17 9.07 -6.27 -7.64
N ARG A 18 8.31 -6.44 -8.72
CA ARG A 18 8.26 -7.72 -9.47
C ARG A 18 9.58 -8.03 -10.15
N ALA A 19 10.18 -7.04 -10.82
CA ALA A 19 11.47 -7.18 -11.47
C ALA A 19 12.56 -7.49 -10.44
N TYR A 20 12.59 -6.76 -9.32
CA TYR A 20 13.48 -7.02 -8.21
C TYR A 20 13.30 -8.45 -7.67
N ALA A 21 12.07 -8.87 -7.38
CA ALA A 21 11.78 -10.21 -6.85
C ALA A 21 12.25 -11.32 -7.81
N GLY A 22 12.03 -11.16 -9.12
CA GLY A 22 12.48 -12.11 -10.13
C GLY A 22 14.01 -12.21 -10.20
N LEU A 23 14.71 -11.07 -10.29
CA LEU A 23 16.16 -11.02 -10.37
C LEU A 23 16.84 -11.50 -9.08
N ALA A 24 16.36 -11.03 -7.92
CA ALA A 24 16.86 -11.45 -6.61
C ALA A 24 16.56 -12.92 -6.33
N GLY A 25 15.37 -13.41 -6.69
CA GLY A 25 15.02 -14.83 -6.56
C GLY A 25 15.93 -15.74 -7.40
N LEU A 26 16.21 -15.34 -8.65
CA LEU A 26 17.15 -16.06 -9.52
C LEU A 26 18.58 -16.02 -8.94
N ALA A 27 19.05 -14.85 -8.50
CA ALA A 27 20.36 -14.72 -7.86
C ALA A 27 20.47 -15.58 -6.59
N ALA A 28 19.44 -15.60 -5.75
CA ALA A 28 19.39 -16.44 -4.56
C ALA A 28 19.45 -17.94 -4.89
N LEU A 29 18.72 -18.37 -5.93
CA LEU A 29 18.75 -19.77 -6.39
C LEU A 29 20.15 -20.16 -6.87
N LEU A 30 20.82 -19.28 -7.61
CA LEU A 30 22.21 -19.49 -8.04
C LEU A 30 23.20 -19.57 -6.87
N LEU A 31 22.97 -18.81 -5.79
CA LEU A 31 23.79 -18.84 -4.57
C LEU A 31 23.53 -20.08 -3.69
N LEU A 32 22.32 -20.63 -3.71
CA LEU A 32 21.92 -21.78 -2.90
C LEU A 32 22.25 -23.13 -3.57
N LEU A 33 22.36 -23.16 -4.90
CA LEU A 33 22.75 -24.35 -5.65
C LEU A 33 24.20 -24.76 -5.32
N PRO A 34 24.51 -26.07 -5.36
CA PRO A 34 25.87 -26.60 -5.17
C PRO A 34 26.84 -25.97 -6.18
N PRO A 35 28.16 -25.94 -5.88
CA PRO A 35 29.07 -24.94 -6.40
C PRO A 35 29.04 -24.86 -7.92
N SER A 36 28.37 -23.82 -8.42
CA SER A 36 28.68 -23.24 -9.72
C SER A 36 30.08 -22.63 -9.64
N SER A 37 30.73 -22.41 -10.78
CA SER A 37 32.09 -21.86 -10.94
C SER A 37 32.43 -20.64 -10.06
N LEU A 38 31.41 -19.91 -9.56
CA LEU A 38 31.49 -18.84 -8.56
C LEU A 38 32.16 -19.22 -7.24
N ALA A 39 32.11 -20.49 -6.82
CA ALA A 39 32.67 -20.90 -5.53
C ALA A 39 34.21 -20.87 -5.49
N THR A 40 34.90 -20.65 -6.60
CA THR A 40 36.38 -20.73 -6.68
C THR A 40 37.09 -19.44 -6.26
N THR A 41 36.40 -18.30 -6.14
CA THR A 41 37.03 -16.96 -6.07
C THR A 41 37.39 -16.47 -4.67
N LEU A 42 36.87 -17.07 -3.59
CA LEU A 42 37.19 -16.65 -2.21
C LEU A 42 38.46 -17.36 -1.71
N ALA A 43 39.23 -16.75 -0.80
CA ALA A 43 40.38 -17.38 -0.14
C ALA A 43 40.01 -17.90 1.26
N LEU A 44 38.91 -18.67 1.35
CA LEU A 44 38.39 -19.22 2.61
C LEU A 44 38.42 -20.75 2.61
N ASP A 45 38.40 -21.35 3.80
CA ASP A 45 38.13 -22.79 3.95
C ASP A 45 36.85 -23.17 3.17
N PRO A 46 36.82 -24.29 2.41
CA PRO A 46 35.69 -24.64 1.55
C PRO A 46 34.35 -24.75 2.32
N ALA A 47 34.36 -25.24 3.55
CA ALA A 47 33.14 -25.39 4.34
C ALA A 47 32.61 -24.03 4.82
N ALA A 48 33.50 -23.16 5.30
CA ALA A 48 33.14 -21.79 5.70
C ALA A 48 32.59 -20.99 4.52
N ARG A 49 33.20 -21.12 3.33
CA ARG A 49 32.77 -20.47 2.10
C ARG A 49 31.37 -20.89 1.68
N LEU A 50 31.10 -22.20 1.66
CA LEU A 50 29.79 -22.74 1.30
C LEU A 50 28.71 -22.27 2.27
N THR A 51 29.04 -22.18 3.56
CA THR A 51 28.14 -21.69 4.60
C THR A 51 27.78 -20.22 4.37
N LEU A 52 28.77 -19.37 4.07
CA LEU A 52 28.56 -17.95 3.78
C LEU A 52 27.72 -17.74 2.50
N LEU A 53 28.01 -18.48 1.42
CA LEU A 53 27.23 -18.42 0.18
C LEU A 53 25.76 -18.80 0.42
N ARG A 54 25.50 -19.84 1.21
CA ARG A 54 24.13 -20.24 1.57
C ARG A 54 23.42 -19.21 2.43
N LEU A 55 24.12 -18.62 3.39
CA LEU A 55 23.56 -17.55 4.23
C LEU A 55 23.20 -16.32 3.38
N ALA A 56 24.10 -15.92 2.47
CA ALA A 56 23.83 -14.83 1.52
C ALA A 56 22.66 -15.17 0.60
N GLY A 57 22.62 -16.37 0.03
CA GLY A 57 21.51 -16.85 -0.80
C GLY A 57 20.17 -16.83 -0.06
N ALA A 58 20.13 -17.28 1.20
CA ALA A 58 18.93 -17.23 2.04
C ALA A 58 18.47 -15.79 2.32
N ALA A 59 19.40 -14.87 2.58
CA ALA A 59 19.09 -13.46 2.80
C ALA A 59 18.52 -12.80 1.53
N VAL A 60 19.11 -13.06 0.37
CA VAL A 60 18.62 -12.56 -0.93
C VAL A 60 17.24 -13.15 -1.25
N LEU A 61 17.02 -14.44 -0.97
CA LEU A 61 15.72 -15.10 -1.15
C LEU A 61 14.65 -14.47 -0.27
N ALA A 62 14.96 -14.21 1.01
CA ALA A 62 14.05 -13.53 1.91
C ALA A 62 13.66 -12.14 1.39
N ALA A 63 14.63 -11.36 0.91
CA ALA A 63 14.37 -10.06 0.29
C ALA A 63 13.48 -10.16 -0.97
N ALA A 64 13.69 -11.19 -1.80
CA ALA A 64 12.85 -11.46 -2.97
C ALA A 64 11.40 -11.77 -2.57
N CYS A 65 11.18 -12.64 -1.57
CA CYS A 65 9.86 -12.96 -1.04
C CYS A 65 9.16 -11.73 -0.45
N THR A 66 9.88 -10.88 0.29
CA THR A 66 9.35 -9.60 0.78
C THR A 66 8.92 -8.68 -0.35
N ALA A 67 9.71 -8.59 -1.42
CA ALA A 67 9.36 -7.79 -2.60
C ALA A 67 8.10 -8.31 -3.31
N VAL A 68 7.89 -9.64 -3.38
CA VAL A 68 6.63 -10.22 -3.87
C VAL A 68 5.45 -9.75 -3.02
N GLY A 69 5.60 -9.76 -1.69
CA GLY A 69 4.58 -9.26 -0.77
C GLY A 69 4.28 -7.76 -0.95
N PHE A 70 5.29 -6.93 -1.21
CA PHE A 70 5.05 -5.50 -1.48
C PHE A 70 4.45 -5.23 -2.86
N ALA A 71 4.73 -6.09 -3.86
CA ALA A 71 4.13 -5.99 -5.18
C ALA A 71 2.61 -6.22 -5.18
N SER A 72 2.07 -6.92 -4.18
CA SER A 72 0.63 -7.17 -4.05
C SER A 72 -0.14 -6.01 -3.41
N ILE A 73 0.53 -5.00 -2.86
CA ILE A 73 -0.13 -3.80 -2.32
C ILE A 73 -0.86 -3.08 -3.47
N GLU A 74 -2.18 -2.94 -3.33
CA GLU A 74 -3.04 -2.30 -4.34
C GLU A 74 -2.83 -0.79 -4.38
N GLU A 75 -2.83 -0.16 -3.21
CA GLU A 75 -2.69 1.29 -3.08
C GLU A 75 -1.27 1.76 -3.44
N ALA A 76 -1.16 2.62 -4.46
CA ALA A 76 0.12 3.11 -4.96
C ALA A 76 0.93 3.87 -3.90
N HIS A 77 0.28 4.70 -3.09
CA HIS A 77 0.96 5.46 -2.03
C HIS A 77 1.60 4.54 -0.97
N SER A 78 0.86 3.53 -0.51
CA SER A 78 1.36 2.55 0.45
C SER A 78 2.51 1.72 -0.12
N ARG A 79 2.44 1.36 -1.42
CA ARG A 79 3.51 0.63 -2.12
C ARG A 79 4.77 1.48 -2.31
N HIS A 80 4.61 2.74 -2.69
CA HIS A 80 5.72 3.70 -2.81
C HIS A 80 6.44 3.90 -1.47
N ARG A 81 5.69 4.02 -0.37
CA ARG A 81 6.26 4.08 0.98
C ARG A 81 6.96 2.78 1.37
N ALA A 82 6.44 1.62 0.95
CA ALA A 82 7.12 0.35 1.16
C ALA A 82 8.47 0.30 0.42
N LEU A 83 8.57 0.89 -0.78
CA LEU A 83 9.81 0.95 -1.56
C LEU A 83 10.90 1.75 -0.82
N LEU A 84 10.55 2.88 -0.19
CA LEU A 84 11.48 3.63 0.66
C LEU A 84 12.04 2.77 1.79
N TRP A 85 11.16 2.11 2.54
CA TRP A 85 11.60 1.28 3.66
C TRP A 85 12.43 0.08 3.21
N PHE A 86 12.08 -0.49 2.07
CA PHE A 86 12.85 -1.55 1.46
C PHE A 86 14.25 -1.07 1.06
N ALA A 87 14.37 0.13 0.48
CA ALA A 87 15.66 0.76 0.15
C ALA A 87 16.50 1.06 1.41
N ILE A 88 15.88 1.55 2.49
CA ILE A 88 16.53 1.78 3.78
C ILE A 88 17.06 0.46 4.37
N GLY A 89 16.28 -0.62 4.29
CA GLY A 89 16.74 -1.96 4.70
C GLY A 89 17.99 -2.40 3.95
N HIS A 90 18.03 -2.21 2.62
CA HIS A 90 19.21 -2.50 1.81
C HIS A 90 20.40 -1.63 2.17
N LEU A 91 20.18 -0.34 2.42
CA LEU A 91 21.22 0.57 2.87
C LEU A 91 21.82 0.11 4.21
N ALA A 92 20.99 -0.28 5.17
CA ALA A 92 21.46 -0.78 6.47
C ALA A 92 22.33 -2.04 6.31
N VAL A 93 21.91 -3.00 5.47
CA VAL A 93 22.71 -4.20 5.16
C VAL A 93 24.02 -3.82 4.48
N THR A 94 23.98 -2.89 3.52
CA THR A 94 25.17 -2.39 2.80
C THR A 94 26.18 -1.75 3.76
N VAL A 95 25.72 -0.86 4.64
CA VAL A 95 26.57 -0.18 5.64
C VAL A 95 27.17 -1.19 6.61
N THR A 96 26.37 -2.16 7.09
CA THR A 96 26.83 -3.19 8.02
C THR A 96 27.89 -4.08 7.37
N LEU A 97 27.66 -4.52 6.12
CA LEU A 97 28.62 -5.32 5.37
C LEU A 97 29.90 -4.53 5.08
N PHE A 98 29.78 -3.26 4.70
CA PHE A 98 30.91 -2.38 4.47
C PHE A 98 31.75 -2.17 5.73
N ALA A 99 31.11 -1.91 6.88
CA ALA A 99 31.79 -1.78 8.16
C ALA A 99 32.52 -3.06 8.55
N ALA A 100 31.91 -4.23 8.33
CA ALA A 100 32.53 -5.52 8.59
C ALA A 100 33.79 -5.74 7.72
N ILE A 101 33.73 -5.41 6.43
CA ILE A 101 34.89 -5.51 5.51
C ILE A 101 36.03 -4.59 5.95
N MET A 102 35.70 -3.34 6.31
CA MET A 102 36.68 -2.35 6.75
C MET A 102 37.37 -2.76 8.07
N ALA A 103 36.63 -3.34 9.01
CA ALA A 103 37.17 -3.77 10.30
C ALA A 103 38.14 -4.95 10.19
N HIS A 104 37.94 -5.86 9.22
CA HIS A 104 38.77 -7.06 9.05
C HIS A 104 39.94 -6.87 8.07
N GLY A 105 40.28 -5.62 7.71
CA GLY A 105 41.50 -5.30 6.95
C GLY A 105 41.53 -5.80 5.51
N GLY A 106 40.38 -6.19 4.93
CA GLY A 106 40.28 -6.83 3.62
C GLY A 106 40.59 -5.89 2.46
N ARG A 107 41.87 -5.76 2.11
CA ARG A 107 42.30 -5.18 0.82
C ARG A 107 42.10 -6.15 -0.36
N ASP A 108 42.17 -7.45 -0.10
CA ASP A 108 42.16 -8.49 -1.15
C ASP A 108 40.76 -9.06 -1.45
N GLY A 109 39.75 -8.72 -0.65
CA GLY A 109 38.35 -9.17 -0.82
C GLY A 109 37.41 -8.10 -1.41
N ARG A 110 37.96 -7.07 -2.06
CA ARG A 110 37.20 -5.93 -2.61
C ARG A 110 36.29 -6.28 -3.79
N ASP A 111 36.31 -7.53 -4.24
CA ASP A 111 35.76 -7.88 -5.53
C ASP A 111 34.26 -8.24 -5.46
N ILE A 112 33.49 -7.41 -6.18
CA ILE A 112 32.16 -7.69 -6.76
C ILE A 112 30.96 -7.60 -5.80
N GLY A 113 31.06 -8.03 -4.54
CA GLY A 113 29.90 -8.13 -3.65
C GLY A 113 29.27 -6.80 -3.20
N TRP A 114 30.07 -5.97 -2.50
CA TRP A 114 29.57 -4.72 -1.91
C TRP A 114 29.17 -3.64 -2.93
N PRO A 115 29.85 -3.46 -4.10
CA PRO A 115 29.43 -2.47 -5.09
C PRO A 115 28.08 -2.83 -5.71
N THR A 116 27.82 -4.12 -5.91
CA THR A 116 26.54 -4.60 -6.45
C THR A 116 25.39 -4.26 -5.49
N LEU A 117 25.57 -4.51 -4.19
CA LEU A 117 24.56 -4.18 -3.19
C LEU A 117 24.34 -2.66 -3.06
N LEU A 118 25.42 -1.87 -3.14
CA LEU A 118 25.33 -0.42 -3.18
C LEU A 118 24.58 0.07 -4.43
N ALA A 119 24.89 -0.47 -5.61
CA ALA A 119 24.22 -0.13 -6.86
C ALA A 119 22.72 -0.45 -6.80
N VAL A 120 22.35 -1.62 -6.28
CA VAL A 120 20.94 -1.99 -6.02
C VAL A 120 20.28 -0.99 -5.06
N THR A 121 20.95 -0.62 -3.97
CA THR A 121 20.44 0.36 -3.01
C THR A 121 20.18 1.72 -3.67
N VAL A 122 21.15 2.23 -4.44
CA VAL A 122 21.02 3.50 -5.19
C VAL A 122 19.89 3.41 -6.20
N LEU A 123 19.76 2.31 -6.91
CA LEU A 123 18.70 2.09 -7.89
C LEU A 123 17.30 2.07 -7.24
N LEU A 124 17.16 1.45 -6.06
CA LEU A 124 15.91 1.47 -5.29
C LEU A 124 15.55 2.89 -4.84
N PHE A 125 16.52 3.68 -4.37
CA PHE A 125 16.31 5.09 -4.05
C PHE A 125 15.95 5.93 -5.27
N TYR A 126 16.58 5.66 -6.41
CA TYR A 126 16.25 6.30 -7.68
C TYR A 126 14.79 6.02 -8.05
N PHE A 127 14.38 4.74 -8.11
CA PHE A 127 12.99 4.37 -8.41
C PHE A 127 11.98 4.88 -7.38
N TRP A 128 12.38 4.96 -6.12
CA TRP A 128 11.56 5.62 -5.11
C TRP A 128 11.42 7.12 -5.40
N SER A 129 12.49 7.84 -5.73
CA SER A 129 12.44 9.27 -6.01
C SER A 129 11.68 9.65 -7.29
N THR A 130 11.66 8.76 -8.29
CA THR A 130 11.03 8.99 -9.60
C THR A 130 9.70 8.25 -9.79
N GLY A 131 9.32 7.35 -8.88
CA GLY A 131 8.13 6.51 -9.00
C GLY A 131 6.81 7.21 -8.65
N ASP A 132 5.73 6.77 -9.30
CA ASP A 132 4.33 7.14 -9.02
C ASP A 132 3.93 8.63 -9.13
N GLY A 133 4.73 9.47 -9.80
CA GLY A 133 4.33 10.81 -10.25
C GLY A 133 4.04 11.83 -9.14
N HIS A 134 4.12 11.41 -7.87
CA HIS A 134 4.06 12.27 -6.71
C HIS A 134 5.42 12.92 -6.59
N ARG A 135 5.54 14.12 -7.16
CA ARG A 135 6.72 14.98 -7.02
C ARG A 135 7.16 14.96 -5.56
N ALA A 136 8.41 14.59 -5.33
CA ALA A 136 9.09 14.44 -4.04
C ALA A 136 9.06 15.69 -3.11
N GLY A 137 8.29 16.73 -3.44
CA GLY A 137 8.09 17.94 -2.63
C GLY A 137 7.32 17.73 -1.33
N GLU A 138 6.49 16.68 -1.21
CA GLU A 138 5.83 16.33 0.08
C GLU A 138 6.59 15.27 0.90
N SER A 139 7.70 14.75 0.37
CA SER A 139 8.45 13.61 0.94
C SER A 139 9.30 13.94 2.17
N LEU A 140 9.40 15.20 2.57
CA LEU A 140 10.11 15.62 3.80
C LEU A 140 9.25 15.45 5.07
N GLY A 141 8.24 14.57 5.02
CA GLY A 141 7.49 14.09 6.18
C GLY A 141 8.21 12.99 6.99
N PHE A 142 9.54 12.97 7.04
CA PHE A 142 10.34 11.97 7.78
C PHE A 142 9.93 11.89 9.27
N THR A 143 9.36 12.97 9.83
CA THR A 143 8.85 13.06 11.21
C THR A 143 7.48 12.40 11.41
N LYS A 144 6.68 12.16 10.37
CA LYS A 144 5.37 11.48 10.49
C LYS A 144 5.47 9.95 10.51
N LEU A 145 6.66 9.39 10.24
CA LEU A 145 6.89 7.93 10.22
C LEU A 145 7.03 7.30 11.62
N PHE A 146 7.50 8.06 12.61
CA PHE A 146 7.47 7.67 14.02
C PHE A 146 6.22 8.15 14.76
N SER A 147 5.43 9.04 14.12
CA SER A 147 4.06 9.31 14.52
C SER A 147 3.19 8.15 14.04
N ALA A 148 3.06 7.14 14.89
CA ALA A 148 1.92 6.24 14.85
C ALA A 148 0.61 6.99 15.19
N SER A 149 0.37 8.17 14.61
CA SER A 149 -1.00 8.62 14.38
C SER A 149 -1.56 7.79 13.22
N ARG A 150 -1.85 6.52 13.50
CA ARG A 150 -3.06 5.92 12.94
C ARG A 150 -4.14 6.99 13.18
N PRO A 151 -4.89 7.49 12.17
CA PRO A 151 -6.13 8.19 12.50
C PRO A 151 -6.84 7.25 13.46
N SER A 152 -6.97 7.67 14.72
CA SER A 152 -7.27 6.75 15.81
C SER A 152 -8.46 5.92 15.37
N THR A 153 -8.46 4.61 15.63
CA THR A 153 -9.62 3.77 15.32
C THR A 153 -10.92 4.43 15.80
N ALA A 154 -10.86 5.23 16.86
CA ALA A 154 -11.88 6.16 17.32
C ALA A 154 -12.31 7.25 16.31
N ARG A 155 -11.40 7.94 15.60
CA ARG A 155 -11.71 8.92 14.54
C ARG A 155 -12.31 8.28 13.28
N LEU A 156 -11.80 7.11 12.88
CA LEU A 156 -12.41 6.38 11.75
C LEU A 156 -13.80 5.88 12.15
N ARG A 157 -13.94 5.31 13.35
CA ARG A 157 -15.22 4.88 13.91
C ARG A 157 -16.21 6.04 14.06
N SER A 158 -15.79 7.20 14.56
CA SER A 158 -16.67 8.36 14.66
C SER A 158 -17.12 8.83 13.27
N ALA A 159 -16.24 8.86 12.28
CA ALA A 159 -16.61 9.21 10.91
C ALA A 159 -17.59 8.21 10.27
N TYR A 160 -17.47 6.91 10.58
CA TYR A 160 -18.43 5.90 10.15
C TYR A 160 -19.76 6.00 10.91
N GLU A 161 -19.73 6.22 12.21
CA GLU A 161 -20.93 6.43 13.02
C GLU A 161 -21.72 7.69 12.58
N GLU A 162 -21.02 8.78 12.25
CA GLU A 162 -21.62 10.01 11.71
C GLU A 162 -22.33 9.71 10.38
N ARG A 163 -21.66 9.02 9.45
CA ARG A 163 -22.24 8.66 8.15
C ARG A 163 -23.44 7.71 8.28
N ILE A 164 -23.40 6.77 9.22
CA ILE A 164 -24.53 5.87 9.49
C ILE A 164 -25.71 6.65 10.06
N ARG A 165 -25.48 7.59 10.99
CA ARG A 165 -26.54 8.46 11.53
C ARG A 165 -27.16 9.35 10.46
N GLU A 166 -26.34 9.93 9.58
CA GLU A 166 -26.83 10.74 8.46
C GLU A 166 -27.68 9.90 7.51
N ALA A 167 -27.22 8.71 7.13
CA ALA A 167 -27.96 7.80 6.25
C ALA A 167 -29.29 7.35 6.89
N ALA A 168 -29.26 6.92 8.15
CA ALA A 168 -30.46 6.52 8.89
C ALA A 168 -31.45 7.69 9.07
N GLY A 169 -30.94 8.91 9.30
CA GLY A 169 -31.76 10.11 9.39
C GLY A 169 -32.47 10.45 8.08
N GLN A 170 -31.81 10.24 6.93
CA GLN A 170 -32.44 10.44 5.62
C GLN A 170 -33.51 9.37 5.33
N GLU A 171 -33.26 8.12 5.72
CA GLU A 171 -34.23 7.03 5.57
C GLU A 171 -35.50 7.30 6.41
N GLU A 172 -35.34 7.70 7.68
CA GLU A 172 -36.47 8.02 8.56
C GLU A 172 -37.27 9.23 8.05
N ARG A 173 -36.60 10.29 7.56
CA ARG A 173 -37.28 11.43 6.93
C ARG A 173 -38.09 11.01 5.71
N HIS A 174 -37.57 10.10 4.90
CA HIS A 174 -38.27 9.60 3.72
C HIS A 174 -39.48 8.73 4.11
N ARG A 175 -39.36 7.92 5.18
CA ARG A 175 -40.49 7.16 5.73
C ARG A 175 -41.58 8.08 6.26
N LEU A 176 -41.22 9.07 7.09
CA LEU A 176 -42.15 10.04 7.66
C LEU A 176 -42.86 10.88 6.59
N ALA A 177 -42.15 11.29 5.53
CA ALA A 177 -42.76 12.03 4.43
C ALA A 177 -43.85 11.21 3.72
N ARG A 178 -43.63 9.90 3.55
CA ARG A 178 -44.61 8.99 2.95
C ARG A 178 -45.82 8.77 3.86
N GLU A 179 -45.59 8.50 5.14
CA GLU A 179 -46.66 8.31 6.13
C GLU A 179 -47.53 9.58 6.26
N LEU A 180 -46.89 10.76 6.29
CA LEU A 180 -47.58 12.05 6.32
C LEU A 180 -48.43 12.25 5.05
N HIS A 181 -47.86 11.96 3.88
CA HIS A 181 -48.56 12.10 2.60
C HIS A 181 -49.79 11.19 2.50
N ASP A 182 -49.67 9.93 2.93
CA ASP A 182 -50.77 8.98 2.89
C ASP A 182 -51.88 9.36 3.90
N SER A 183 -51.51 9.83 5.10
CA SER A 183 -52.46 10.33 6.09
C SER A 183 -53.24 11.55 5.58
N ILE A 184 -52.56 12.54 4.98
CA ILE A 184 -53.20 13.73 4.42
C ILE A 184 -54.17 13.36 3.29
N LYS A 185 -53.79 12.41 2.42
CA LYS A 185 -54.69 11.91 1.37
C LYS A 185 -55.96 11.27 1.94
N GLN A 186 -55.83 10.43 2.97
CA GLN A 186 -56.97 9.79 3.61
C GLN A 186 -57.91 10.82 4.24
N GLN A 187 -57.36 11.82 4.94
CA GLN A 187 -58.15 12.90 5.54
C GLN A 187 -58.88 13.74 4.49
N LEU A 188 -58.21 14.12 3.40
CA LEU A 188 -58.84 14.84 2.29
C LEU A 188 -59.96 14.03 1.62
N PHE A 189 -59.74 12.73 1.41
CA PHE A 189 -60.77 11.85 0.85
C PHE A 189 -62.00 11.74 1.77
N ALA A 190 -61.78 11.58 3.09
CA ALA A 190 -62.87 11.54 4.06
C ALA A 190 -63.64 12.86 4.11
N MET A 191 -62.94 14.00 4.09
CA MET A 191 -63.57 15.33 4.04
C MET A 191 -64.39 15.54 2.77
N GLN A 192 -63.86 15.17 1.60
CA GLN A 192 -64.59 15.25 0.33
C GLN A 192 -65.83 14.36 0.33
N THR A 193 -65.72 13.14 0.86
CA THR A 193 -66.84 12.21 0.96
C THR A 193 -67.92 12.72 1.91
N ALA A 194 -67.53 13.27 3.07
CA ALA A 194 -68.45 13.88 4.03
C ALA A 194 -69.15 15.12 3.43
N ALA A 195 -68.41 15.99 2.73
CA ALA A 195 -68.97 17.16 2.06
C ALA A 195 -69.96 16.77 0.97
N ALA A 196 -69.64 15.77 0.14
CA ALA A 196 -70.54 15.26 -0.89
C ALA A 196 -71.83 14.66 -0.28
N THR A 197 -71.71 13.94 0.84
CA THR A 197 -72.86 13.37 1.56
C THR A 197 -73.74 14.47 2.17
N ALA A 198 -73.13 15.50 2.75
CA ALA A 198 -73.84 16.66 3.27
C ALA A 198 -74.58 17.43 2.17
N GLN A 199 -73.94 17.64 1.02
CA GLN A 199 -74.57 18.27 -0.15
C GLN A 199 -75.76 17.45 -0.66
N ALA A 200 -75.58 16.14 -0.84
CA ALA A 200 -76.65 15.24 -1.28
C ALA A 200 -77.83 15.20 -0.29
N ARG A 201 -77.55 15.32 1.01
CA ARG A 201 -78.60 15.42 2.04
C ARG A 201 -79.32 16.76 1.99
N PHE A 202 -78.60 17.86 1.80
CA PHE A 202 -79.16 19.20 1.67
C PHE A 202 -80.03 19.34 0.41
N ASP A 203 -79.57 18.82 -0.72
CA ASP A 203 -80.31 18.84 -1.99
C ASP A 203 -81.57 17.94 -1.97
N GLY A 204 -81.65 17.00 -1.02
CA GLY A 204 -82.78 16.07 -0.85
C GLY A 204 -83.78 16.45 0.26
N ASP A 205 -83.55 17.54 1.00
CA ASP A 205 -84.45 18.07 2.02
C ASP A 205 -85.24 19.25 1.39
N PRO A 206 -86.55 19.11 1.08
CA PRO A 206 -87.36 20.14 0.42
C PRO A 206 -87.76 21.32 1.32
#